data_AF-A0A7K9TID7-F1
#
_entry.id   AF-A0A7K9TID7-F1
#
_cell.length_a   1.000
_cell.length_b   1.000
_cell.length_c   1.000
_cell.angle_alpha   90.00
_cell.angle_beta   90.00
_cell.angle_gamma   90.00
#
_symmetry.space_group_name_H-M   'P 1'
#
loop_
_entity.id
_entity.type
_entity.pdbx_description
1 polymer ?
#
loop_
_entity_poly.entity_id
_entity_poly.type
_entity_poly.pdbx_seq_one_letter_code
_entity_poly.pdbx_strand_id
1 'polypeptide(L)'
;EAQLCGFLWRKCWLGQWRKQLFIIRQHVLLCFRCATDPQPVLALDLRGCHVTYKAKRGKKMPHALKVIGTASETLVIGFQSRQQAEDWRKV
;
A
#
# COMPACT_ATOMS: atom_id res chain seq x y z
N GLU A 1 19.06 1.11 5.68
CA GLU A 1 17.67 0.67 5.51
C GLU A 1 17.10 1.25 4.22
N ALA A 2 16.43 0.44 3.41
CA ALA A 2 15.79 0.93 2.20
C ALA A 2 14.50 1.67 2.57
N GLN A 3 14.46 2.99 2.32
CA GLN A 3 13.24 3.79 2.43
C GLN A 3 12.55 3.76 1.07
N LEU A 4 11.46 3.01 0.96
CA LEU A 4 10.61 3.05 -0.24
C LEU A 4 9.56 4.14 -0.06
N CYS A 5 9.44 5.03 -1.05
CA CYS A 5 8.39 6.05 -1.05
C CYS A 5 7.73 6.14 -2.43
N GLY A 6 6.45 6.47 -2.46
CA GLY A 6 5.75 6.66 -3.72
C GLY A 6 4.28 6.96 -3.58
N PHE A 7 3.73 7.64 -4.58
CA PHE A 7 2.29 7.82 -4.69
C PHE A 7 1.64 6.58 -5.29
N LEU A 8 0.82 5.89 -4.50
CA LEU A 8 0.11 4.68 -4.89
C LEU A 8 -1.39 4.82 -4.68
N TRP A 9 -2.15 3.82 -5.11
CA TRP A 9 -3.60 3.81 -4.96
C TRP A 9 -4.02 2.98 -3.76
N ARG A 10 -4.71 3.58 -2.79
CA ARG A 10 -5.39 2.86 -1.70
C ARG A 10 -6.81 2.52 -2.11
N LYS A 11 -7.24 1.28 -1.90
CA LYS A 11 -8.65 0.91 -2.04
C LYS A 11 -9.42 1.33 -0.78
N CYS A 12 -10.46 2.13 -0.96
CA CYS A 12 -11.41 2.49 0.09
C CYS A 12 -12.51 1.43 0.23
N TRP A 13 -13.25 1.46 1.34
CA TRP A 13 -14.31 0.48 1.64
C TRP A 13 -15.41 0.42 0.56
N LEU A 14 -15.72 1.55 -0.08
CA LEU A 14 -16.66 1.64 -1.21
C LEU A 14 -16.08 1.18 -2.56
N GLY A 15 -14.94 0.48 -2.55
CA GLY A 15 -14.29 0.00 -3.78
C GLY A 15 -13.58 1.07 -4.61
N GLN A 16 -13.68 2.35 -4.21
CA GLN A 16 -13.00 3.47 -4.84
C GLN A 16 -11.50 3.44 -4.59
N TRP A 17 -10.74 4.02 -5.52
CA TRP A 17 -9.29 4.15 -5.41
C TRP A 17 -8.91 5.60 -5.16
N ARG A 18 -8.08 5.85 -4.16
CA ARG A 18 -7.53 7.18 -3.86
C ARG A 18 -6.01 7.16 -3.97
N LYS A 19 -5.45 8.12 -4.70
CA LYS A 19 -3.99 8.30 -4.79
C LYS A 19 -3.51 8.92 -3.49
N GLN A 20 -2.52 8.30 -2.85
CA GLN A 20 -1.98 8.68 -1.55
C GLN A 20 -0.48 8.46 -1.53
N LEU A 21 0.22 9.15 -0.64
CA LEU A 21 1.65 8.96 -0.45
C LEU A 21 1.88 7.80 0.52
N PHE A 22 2.66 6.82 0.10
CA PHE A 22 3.12 5.73 0.94
C PHE A 22 4.62 5.86 1.18
N ILE A 23 5.04 5.59 2.41
CA ILE A 23 6.45 5.61 2.82
C ILE A 23 6.69 4.42 3.73
N ILE A 24 7.72 3.62 3.45
CA ILE A 24 8.22 2.61 4.38
C ILE A 24 9.41 3.22 5.13
N ARG A 25 9.31 3.24 6.46
CA ARG A 25 10.41 3.67 7.35
C ARG A 25 10.64 2.57 8.38
N GLN A 26 11.86 2.02 8.43
CA GLN A 26 12.20 0.85 9.23
C GLN A 26 11.26 -0.32 8.89
N HIS A 27 10.34 -0.66 9.81
CA HIS A 27 9.33 -1.70 9.62
C HIS A 27 7.90 -1.14 9.54
N VAL A 28 7.73 0.17 9.39
CA VAL A 28 6.42 0.81 9.41
C VAL A 28 6.07 1.35 8.02
N LEU A 29 4.94 0.90 7.49
CA LEU A 29 4.31 1.47 6.32
C LEU A 29 3.39 2.63 6.75
N LEU A 30 3.75 3.83 6.31
CA LEU A 30 3.02 5.06 6.53
C LEU A 30 2.21 5.41 5.28
N CYS A 31 0.99 5.92 5.47
CA CYS A 31 0.15 6.46 4.40
C CYS A 31 -0.27 7.89 4.76
N PHE A 32 -0.05 8.85 3.86
CA PHE A 32 -0.49 10.24 3.99
C PHE A 32 -1.52 10.57 2.91
N ARG A 33 -2.39 11.58 3.09
CA ARG A 33 -3.31 11.98 2.00
C ARG A 33 -2.53 12.69 0.90
N CYS A 34 -1.57 13.54 1.28
CA CYS A 34 -0.64 14.21 0.38
C CYS A 34 0.73 14.40 1.05
N ALA A 35 1.70 14.94 0.30
CA ALA A 35 3.07 15.14 0.81
C ALA A 35 3.20 16.24 1.86
N THR A 36 2.23 17.16 1.95
CA THR A 36 2.24 18.29 2.90
C THR A 36 1.53 17.96 4.22
N ASP A 37 0.90 16.80 4.34
CA ASP A 37 0.23 16.40 5.58
C ASP A 37 1.27 16.13 6.68
N PRO A 38 1.15 16.72 7.88
CA PRO A 38 2.13 16.54 8.95
C PRO A 38 2.04 15.19 9.64
N GLN A 39 0.91 14.48 9.51
CA GLN A 39 0.66 13.19 10.16
C GLN A 39 0.10 12.17 9.17
N PRO A 40 0.48 10.89 9.30
CA PRO A 40 -0.06 9.83 8.47
C PRO A 40 -1.52 9.53 8.85
N VAL A 41 -2.34 9.16 7.86
CA VAL A 41 -3.69 8.63 8.06
C VAL A 41 -3.71 7.11 8.31
N LEU A 42 -2.55 6.46 8.23
CA LEU A 42 -2.31 5.06 8.58
C LEU A 42 -0.83 4.90 8.92
N ALA A 43 -0.54 4.23 10.03
CA ALA A 43 0.76 3.64 10.30
C ALA A 43 0.54 2.14 10.56
N LEU A 44 1.19 1.28 9.80
CA LEU A 44 1.06 -0.17 9.89
C LEU A 44 2.44 -0.79 10.11
N ASP A 45 2.61 -1.55 11.19
CA ASP A 45 3.81 -2.37 11.41
C ASP A 45 3.80 -3.56 10.45
N LEU A 46 4.79 -3.65 9.59
CA LEU A 46 4.95 -4.70 8.59
C LEU A 46 5.40 -6.02 9.20
N ARG A 47 5.93 -6.03 10.43
CA ARG A 47 6.33 -7.26 11.11
C ARG A 47 5.11 -8.11 11.41
N GLY A 48 5.12 -9.35 10.92
CA GLY A 48 3.98 -10.27 11.05
C GLY A 48 2.80 -9.94 10.14
N CYS A 49 2.91 -8.94 9.25
CA CYS A 49 1.89 -8.72 8.22
C CYS A 49 1.88 -9.86 7.20
N HIS A 50 0.69 -10.24 6.75
CA HIS A 50 0.54 -11.12 5.60
C HIS A 50 0.29 -10.31 4.33
N VAL A 51 1.15 -10.48 3.32
CA VAL A 51 1.04 -9.79 2.03
C VAL A 51 0.65 -10.77 0.93
N THR A 52 -0.47 -10.50 0.24
CA THR A 52 -0.93 -11.29 -0.90
C THR A 52 -1.02 -10.45 -2.16
N TYR A 53 -0.40 -10.90 -3.25
CA TYR A 53 -0.53 -10.29 -4.57
C TYR A 53 -1.77 -10.81 -5.31
N LYS A 54 -2.47 -9.91 -6.03
CA LYS A 54 -3.59 -10.23 -6.91
C LYS A 54 -3.45 -9.48 -8.24
N ALA A 55 -3.70 -10.18 -9.33
CA ALA A 55 -3.78 -9.62 -10.68
C ALA A 55 -5.20 -9.78 -11.25
N LYS A 56 -5.77 -8.74 -11.85
CA LYS A 56 -7.08 -8.77 -12.51
C LYS A 56 -7.05 -7.94 -13.79
N ARG A 57 -7.27 -8.57 -14.94
CA ARG A 57 -7.37 -7.87 -16.23
C ARG A 57 -8.62 -6.99 -16.27
N GLY A 58 -8.56 -5.88 -17.01
CA GLY A 58 -9.70 -4.97 -17.23
C GLY A 58 -10.18 -4.18 -16.01
N LYS A 59 -9.42 -4.15 -14.91
CA LYS A 59 -9.72 -3.32 -13.73
C LYS A 59 -8.87 -2.05 -13.75
N LYS A 60 -9.41 -0.96 -13.16
CA LYS A 60 -8.70 0.33 -12.99
C LYS A 60 -7.30 0.14 -12.40
N MET A 61 -7.19 -0.75 -11.40
CA MET A 61 -5.93 -1.20 -10.82
C MET A 61 -5.76 -2.70 -11.13
N PRO A 62 -4.96 -3.05 -12.17
CA PRO A 62 -4.80 -4.43 -12.59
C PRO A 62 -3.93 -5.26 -11.64
N HIS A 63 -3.07 -4.62 -10.85
CA HIS A 63 -2.21 -5.26 -9.87
C HIS A 63 -2.53 -4.71 -8.47
N ALA A 64 -2.61 -5.58 -7.47
CA ALA A 64 -2.86 -5.16 -6.09
C ALA A 64 -2.13 -6.03 -5.07
N LEU A 65 -1.64 -5.39 -4.02
CA LEU A 65 -1.21 -6.04 -2.78
C LEU A 65 -2.30 -5.89 -1.74
N LYS A 66 -2.71 -7.00 -1.13
CA LYS A 66 -3.51 -7.00 0.11
C LYS A 66 -2.55 -7.24 1.27
N VAL A 67 -2.47 -6.29 2.18
CA VAL A 67 -1.72 -6.38 3.43
C VAL A 67 -2.73 -6.59 4.55
N ILE A 68 -2.50 -7.63 5.37
CA ILE A 68 -3.31 -7.94 6.55
C ILE A 68 -2.38 -7.79 7.76
N GLY A 69 -2.69 -6.80 8.60
CA GLY A 69 -2.01 -6.52 9.86
C GLY A 69 -2.34 -7.55 10.94
N THR A 70 -1.54 -7.54 12.00
CA THR A 70 -1.70 -8.46 13.14
C THR A 70 -2.94 -8.15 13.98
N ALA A 71 -3.44 -6.91 13.97
CA ALA A 71 -4.71 -6.53 14.61
C ALA A 71 -5.89 -6.52 13.61
N SER A 72 -5.83 -7.39 12.59
CA SER A 72 -6.84 -7.54 11.54
C SER A 72 -7.05 -6.31 10.63
N GLU A 73 -6.16 -5.32 10.65
CA GLU A 73 -6.22 -4.22 9.69
C GLU A 73 -6.03 -4.75 8.27
N THR A 74 -6.92 -4.37 7.35
CA THR A 74 -6.79 -4.72 5.94
C THR A 74 -6.50 -3.48 5.12
N LEU A 75 -5.35 -3.48 4.44
CA LEU A 75 -4.96 -2.48 3.45
C LEU A 75 -4.88 -3.12 2.07
N VAL A 76 -5.43 -2.45 1.05
CA VAL A 76 -5.26 -2.87 -0.34
C VAL A 76 -4.62 -1.72 -1.11
N ILE A 77 -3.44 -2.00 -1.67
CA ILE A 77 -2.64 -1.07 -2.47
C ILE A 77 -2.69 -1.52 -3.92
N GLY A 78 -2.97 -0.59 -4.84
CA GLY A 78 -3.15 -0.82 -6.27
C GLY A 78 -2.05 -0.20 -7.10
N PHE A 79 -1.68 -0.90 -8.18
CA PHE A 79 -0.57 -0.58 -9.07
C PHE A 79 -1.00 -0.74 -10.53
N GLN A 80 -0.42 0.08 -11.41
CA GLN A 80 -0.59 -0.07 -12.86
C GLN A 80 0.37 -1.09 -13.45
N SER A 81 1.56 -1.26 -12.86
CA SER A 81 2.57 -2.21 -13.34
C SER A 81 2.78 -3.35 -12.35
N ARG A 82 2.99 -4.55 -12.89
CA ARG A 82 3.41 -5.72 -12.10
C ARG A 82 4.73 -5.45 -11.39
N GLN A 83 5.69 -4.86 -12.09
CA GLN A 83 7.02 -4.58 -11.55
C GLN A 83 6.94 -3.74 -10.28
N GLN A 84 6.18 -2.63 -10.31
CA GLN A 84 6.01 -1.79 -9.13
C GLN A 84 5.32 -2.56 -7.98
N ALA A 85 4.33 -3.39 -8.26
CA ALA A 85 3.71 -4.23 -7.22
C ALA A 85 4.71 -5.22 -6.59
N GLU A 86 5.60 -5.82 -7.38
CA GLU A 86 6.63 -6.73 -6.86
C GLU A 86 7.72 -5.98 -6.08
N ASP A 87 8.12 -4.79 -6.52
CA ASP A 87 9.10 -3.97 -5.80
C ASP A 87 8.58 -3.57 -4.41
N TRP A 88 7.30 -3.19 -4.33
CA TRP A 88 6.64 -2.89 -3.06
C TRP A 88 6.34 -4.13 -2.20
N ARG A 89 6.35 -5.33 -2.78
CA ARG A 89 6.12 -6.58 -2.05
C ARG A 89 7.38 -7.11 -1.36
N LYS A 90 8.56 -6.78 -1.89
CA LYS A 90 9.86 -7.29 -1.41
C LYS A 90 10.35 -6.57 -0.15
N VAL A 91 9.78 -5.40 0.16
CA VAL A 91 10.11 -4.58 1.32
C VAL A 91 9.17 -4.91 2.46
#